data_AF-A0A956YMC3-F1
#
_entry.id   AF-A0A956YMC3-F1
#
_cell.length_a   1.000
_cell.length_b   1.000
_cell.length_c   1.000
_cell.angle_alpha   90.00
_cell.angle_beta   90.00
_cell.angle_gamma   90.00
#
_symmetry.space_group_name_H-M   'P 1'
#
loop_
_entity.id
_entity.type
_entity.pdbx_description
1 polymer ?
#
loop_
_entity_poly.entity_id
_entity_poly.type
_entity_poly.pdbx_seq_one_letter_code
_entity_poly.pdbx_strand_id
1 'polypeptide(L)'
;MNSGSTDSQTYYASQSGSWTPPEQADPFVPTAVQLQRANKLKRFNQLAVYLPLGLLTAAILGFLIYLLILAIWPPYEDTRLFLSGVADIILIVFLLPVVLIFGLLVAGMFGGIFYWQQSRKEAGEPSLQNKYGRFRLLLWKLDQKLSSVYRQIDRLMPKLAAPIIKFSATIAYINTWLVRLSGRSEDNRQ
;
A
#
# COMPACT_ATOMS: atom_id res chain seq x y z
N MET A 1 37.36 3.16 53.87
CA MET A 1 36.05 3.03 54.55
C MET A 1 35.65 4.44 54.95
N ASN A 2 34.63 5.13 54.45
CA ASN A 2 33.35 4.77 53.84
C ASN A 2 33.07 5.69 52.64
N SER A 3 32.72 5.11 51.50
CA SER A 3 32.13 5.81 50.34
C SER A 3 30.62 5.64 50.39
N GLY A 4 29.92 6.60 51.01
CA GLY A 4 28.46 6.68 50.97
C GLY A 4 28.02 7.65 49.89
N SER A 5 27.82 7.16 48.66
CA SER A 5 27.21 7.91 47.57
C SER A 5 25.69 7.73 47.63
N THR A 6 25.02 8.58 48.39
CA THR A 6 23.56 8.70 48.42
C THR A 6 23.25 10.14 48.08
N ASP A 7 23.08 10.46 46.80
CA ASP A 7 22.50 11.72 46.34
C ASP A 7 22.09 11.58 44.87
N SER A 8 21.00 10.85 44.63
CA SER A 8 20.25 10.93 43.39
C SER A 8 18.76 10.78 43.70
N GLN A 9 18.25 11.76 44.44
CA GLN A 9 16.82 11.97 44.55
C GLN A 9 16.47 13.42 44.21
N THR A 10 15.39 13.53 43.43
CA THR A 10 14.48 14.68 43.32
C THR A 10 14.95 15.94 42.58
N TYR A 11 14.82 15.93 41.25
CA TYR A 11 14.68 17.14 40.42
C TYR A 11 13.35 17.17 39.63
N TYR A 12 12.26 16.73 40.27
CA TYR A 12 10.90 17.07 39.83
C TYR A 12 10.13 17.68 41.00
N ALA A 13 10.70 18.75 41.56
CA ALA A 13 9.95 19.65 42.41
C ALA A 13 9.05 20.51 41.52
N SER A 14 7.75 20.28 41.66
CA SER A 14 6.64 21.08 41.20
C SER A 14 6.91 22.59 41.19
N GLN A 15 7.16 23.17 40.02
CA GLN A 15 6.88 24.58 39.80
C GLN A 15 5.36 24.73 39.61
N SER A 16 4.67 25.05 40.70
CA SER A 16 3.36 25.71 40.65
C SER A 16 3.57 27.14 40.15
N GLY A 17 3.96 27.27 38.88
CA GLY A 17 4.03 28.54 38.18
C GLY A 17 2.61 28.92 37.79
N SER A 18 2.13 30.07 38.30
CA SER A 18 0.93 30.72 37.82
C SER A 18 0.98 30.82 36.30
N TRP A 19 0.05 30.17 35.60
CA TRP A 19 -0.13 30.37 34.16
C TRP A 19 -0.57 31.82 33.95
N THR A 20 0.37 32.68 33.55
CA THR A 20 0.05 33.97 32.96
C THR A 20 -0.24 33.71 31.48
N PRO A 21 -1.42 34.08 30.96
CA PRO A 21 -1.64 34.02 29.52
C PRO A 21 -0.52 34.81 28.84
N PRO A 22 0.12 34.25 27.79
CA PRO A 22 1.17 34.97 27.08
C PRO A 22 0.57 36.30 26.61
N GLU A 23 1.27 37.39 26.94
CA GLU A 23 1.01 38.75 26.46
C GLU A 23 0.72 38.68 24.95
N GLN A 24 -0.38 39.31 24.52
CA GLN A 24 -0.88 39.21 23.16
C GLN A 24 0.27 39.41 22.17
N ALA A 25 0.64 38.33 21.49
CA ALA A 25 1.75 38.36 20.54
C ALA A 25 1.48 39.44 19.51
N ASP A 26 2.45 40.35 19.33
CA ASP A 26 2.37 41.40 18.33
C ASP A 26 1.99 40.78 16.97
N PRO A 27 1.11 41.44 16.19
CA PRO A 27 0.68 40.92 14.92
C PRO A 27 1.90 40.67 14.03
N PHE A 28 2.04 39.43 13.56
CA PHE A 28 3.16 39.03 12.72
C PHE A 28 3.20 39.90 11.45
N VAL A 29 4.20 40.78 11.36
CA VAL A 29 4.47 41.58 10.16
C VAL A 29 5.56 40.87 9.35
N PRO A 30 5.23 40.24 8.20
CA PRO A 30 6.21 39.52 7.41
C PRO A 30 7.30 40.46 6.90
N THR A 31 8.56 40.03 7.00
CA THR A 31 9.68 40.77 6.41
C THR A 31 9.59 40.75 4.88
N ALA A 32 10.06 41.80 4.20
CA ALA A 32 10.03 41.89 2.73
C ALA A 32 10.63 40.66 2.01
N VAL A 33 11.68 40.07 2.58
CA VAL A 33 12.31 38.83 2.07
C VAL A 33 11.39 37.61 2.21
N GLN A 34 10.64 37.50 3.30
CA GLN A 34 9.68 36.42 3.52
C GLN A 34 8.51 36.53 2.53
N LEU A 35 8.04 37.75 2.27
CA LEU A 35 6.97 38.02 1.31
C LEU A 35 7.40 37.66 -0.13
N GLN A 36 8.64 37.98 -0.51
CA GLN A 36 9.18 37.58 -1.81
C GLN A 36 9.29 36.05 -1.97
N ARG A 37 9.71 35.33 -0.92
CA ARG A 37 9.76 33.85 -0.94
C ARG A 37 8.36 33.25 -1.04
N ALA A 38 7.40 33.77 -0.27
CA ALA A 38 6.01 33.31 -0.30
C ALA A 38 5.38 33.50 -1.71
N ASN A 39 5.63 34.64 -2.35
CA ASN A 39 5.13 34.90 -3.70
C ASN A 39 5.74 33.97 -4.76
N LYS A 40 7.03 33.62 -4.65
CA LYS A 40 7.67 32.64 -5.54
C LYS A 40 7.07 31.25 -5.36
N LEU A 41 6.90 30.80 -4.11
CA LEU A 41 6.27 29.52 -3.81
C LEU A 41 4.83 29.44 -4.31
N LYS A 42 4.05 30.52 -4.14
CA LYS A 42 2.68 30.59 -4.63
C LYS A 42 2.59 30.41 -6.15
N ARG A 43 3.42 31.13 -6.92
CA ARG A 43 3.46 31.01 -8.38
C ARG A 43 3.90 29.61 -8.84
N PHE A 44 4.89 29.04 -8.16
CA PHE A 44 5.33 27.68 -8.45
C PHE A 44 4.22 26.67 -8.20
N ASN A 45 3.57 26.70 -7.03
CA ASN A 45 2.47 25.78 -6.74
C ASN A 45 1.28 25.98 -7.69
N GLN A 46 0.96 27.22 -8.06
CA GLN A 46 -0.08 27.53 -9.05
C GLN A 46 0.15 26.83 -10.38
N LEU A 47 1.38 26.88 -10.91
CA LEU A 47 1.68 26.26 -12.20
C LEU A 47 1.96 24.76 -12.11
N ALA A 48 2.65 24.30 -11.07
CA ALA A 48 3.09 22.91 -10.95
C ALA A 48 2.00 21.98 -10.41
N VAL A 49 1.10 22.50 -9.56
CA VAL A 49 0.07 21.68 -8.90
C VAL A 49 -1.31 22.06 -9.39
N TYR A 50 -1.70 23.32 -9.25
CA TYR A 50 -3.09 23.72 -9.49
C TYR A 50 -3.45 23.76 -10.98
N LEU A 51 -2.53 24.13 -11.87
CA LEU A 51 -2.77 24.14 -13.31
C LEU A 51 -3.00 22.72 -13.88
N PRO A 52 -2.12 21.73 -13.68
CA PRO A 52 -2.40 20.37 -14.19
C PRO A 52 -3.60 19.73 -13.50
N LEU A 53 -3.79 19.98 -12.20
CA LEU A 53 -4.98 19.50 -11.49
C LEU A 53 -6.26 20.12 -12.08
N GLY A 54 -6.25 21.41 -12.37
CA GLY A 54 -7.35 22.14 -12.98
C GLY A 54 -7.65 21.67 -14.41
N LEU A 55 -6.62 21.38 -15.21
CA LEU A 55 -6.78 20.81 -16.55
C LEU A 55 -7.39 19.41 -16.48
N LEU A 56 -6.90 18.58 -15.56
CA LEU A 56 -7.43 17.24 -15.34
C LEU A 56 -8.91 17.29 -14.91
N THR A 57 -9.25 18.13 -13.93
CA THR A 57 -10.64 18.26 -13.47
C THR A 57 -11.55 18.83 -14.55
N ALA A 58 -11.09 19.82 -15.32
CA ALA A 58 -11.85 20.34 -16.45
C ALA A 58 -12.07 19.28 -17.55
N ALA A 59 -11.05 18.47 -17.86
CA ALA A 59 -11.15 17.39 -18.83
C ALA A 59 -12.16 16.32 -18.37
N ILE A 60 -12.10 15.91 -17.09
CA ILE A 60 -13.06 14.96 -16.50
C ILE A 60 -14.48 15.54 -16.54
N LEU A 61 -14.66 16.80 -16.14
CA LEU A 61 -15.97 17.45 -16.15
C LEU A 61 -16.54 17.54 -17.57
N GLY A 62 -15.71 17.95 -18.55
CA GLY A 62 -16.10 18.00 -19.95
C GLY A 62 -16.48 16.62 -20.49
N PHE A 63 -15.73 15.58 -20.13
CA PHE A 63 -16.05 14.20 -20.49
C PHE A 63 -17.37 13.72 -19.87
N LEU A 64 -17.63 14.04 -18.60
CA LEU A 64 -18.91 13.72 -17.95
C LEU A 64 -20.08 14.45 -18.59
N ILE A 65 -19.93 15.72 -18.94
CA ILE A 65 -20.96 16.49 -19.66
C ILE A 65 -21.21 15.87 -21.04
N TYR A 66 -20.14 15.49 -21.75
CA TYR A 66 -20.26 14.80 -23.04
C TYR A 66 -21.03 13.48 -22.92
N LEU A 67 -20.71 12.66 -21.90
CA LEU A 67 -21.45 11.42 -21.63
C LEU A 67 -22.91 11.71 -21.27
N LEU A 68 -23.20 12.77 -20.51
CA LEU A 68 -24.56 13.16 -20.16
C LEU A 68 -25.37 13.55 -21.41
N ILE A 69 -24.77 14.29 -22.35
CA ILE A 69 -25.40 14.65 -23.62
C ILE A 69 -25.70 13.39 -24.43
N LEU A 70 -24.74 12.48 -24.55
CA LEU A 70 -24.93 11.17 -25.21
C LEU A 70 -26.03 10.33 -24.55
N ALA A 71 -26.17 10.41 -23.22
CA ALA A 71 -27.20 9.70 -22.47
C ALA A 71 -28.61 10.21 -22.77
N ILE A 72 -28.77 11.54 -22.86
CA ILE A 72 -30.07 12.18 -23.11
C ILE A 72 -30.46 12.08 -24.59
N TRP A 73 -29.50 12.26 -25.49
CA TRP A 73 -29.73 12.26 -26.93
C TRP A 73 -28.85 11.23 -27.64
N PRO A 74 -29.16 9.93 -27.54
CA PRO A 74 -28.39 8.89 -28.21
C PRO A 74 -28.60 8.99 -29.73
N PRO A 75 -27.55 9.24 -30.53
CA PRO A 75 -27.68 9.37 -31.98
C PRO A 75 -27.96 8.02 -32.67
N TYR A 76 -27.56 6.89 -32.07
CA TYR A 76 -27.74 5.54 -32.61
C TYR A 76 -28.12 4.53 -31.51
N GLU A 77 -28.77 3.41 -31.86
CA GLU A 77 -29.11 2.35 -30.89
C GLU A 77 -27.86 1.71 -30.27
N ASP A 78 -26.80 1.53 -31.05
CA ASP A 78 -25.51 1.01 -30.59
C ASP A 78 -24.86 1.88 -29.50
N THR A 79 -25.20 3.17 -29.47
CA THR A 79 -24.69 4.10 -28.46
C THR A 79 -25.17 3.73 -27.06
N ARG A 80 -26.35 3.11 -26.92
CA ARG A 80 -26.88 2.68 -25.62
C ARG A 80 -26.08 1.53 -25.01
N LEU A 81 -25.68 0.56 -25.83
CA LEU A 81 -24.83 -0.56 -25.42
C LEU A 81 -23.45 -0.05 -25.00
N PHE A 82 -22.87 0.87 -25.77
CA PHE A 82 -21.61 1.52 -25.41
C PHE A 82 -21.71 2.30 -24.09
N LEU A 83 -22.79 3.07 -23.90
CA LEU A 83 -22.99 3.86 -22.69
C LEU A 83 -23.14 2.97 -21.44
N SER A 84 -23.85 1.84 -21.56
CA SER A 84 -23.96 0.85 -20.49
C SER A 84 -22.59 0.25 -20.13
N GLY A 85 -21.78 -0.11 -21.12
CA GLY A 85 -20.43 -0.64 -20.89
C GLY A 85 -19.49 0.39 -20.24
N VAL A 86 -19.56 1.66 -20.66
CA VAL A 86 -18.77 2.74 -20.05
C VAL A 86 -19.22 2.98 -18.60
N ALA A 87 -20.53 2.95 -18.32
CA ALA A 87 -21.04 3.08 -16.96
C ALA A 87 -20.53 1.95 -16.04
N ASP A 88 -20.53 0.70 -16.51
CA ASP A 88 -19.98 -0.43 -15.76
C ASP A 88 -18.48 -0.27 -15.48
N ILE A 89 -17.69 0.19 -16.46
CA ILE A 89 -16.26 0.45 -16.26
C ILE A 89 -16.04 1.53 -15.21
N ILE A 90 -16.79 2.64 -15.29
CA ILE A 90 -16.72 3.71 -14.30
C ILE A 90 -17.08 3.16 -12.92
N LEU A 91 -18.16 2.39 -12.81
CA LEU A 91 -18.60 1.78 -11.56
C LEU A 91 -17.50 0.88 -10.98
N ILE A 92 -16.91 -0.01 -11.79
CA ILE A 92 -15.81 -0.90 -11.36
C ILE A 92 -14.61 -0.09 -10.86
N VAL A 93 -14.19 0.94 -11.61
CA VAL A 93 -13.03 1.77 -11.24
C VAL A 93 -13.28 2.53 -9.93
N PHE A 94 -14.51 2.99 -9.68
CA PHE A 94 -14.87 3.66 -8.43
C PHE A 94 -15.11 2.69 -7.26
N LEU A 95 -15.63 1.49 -7.53
CA LEU A 95 -15.89 0.48 -6.50
C LEU A 95 -14.59 -0.17 -6.01
N LEU A 96 -13.62 -0.39 -6.91
CA LEU A 96 -12.36 -1.04 -6.59
C LEU A 96 -11.56 -0.41 -5.43
N PRO A 97 -11.34 0.92 -5.35
CA PRO A 97 -10.67 1.53 -4.21
C PRO A 97 -11.48 1.40 -2.92
N VAL A 98 -12.82 1.46 -2.99
CA VAL A 98 -13.69 1.23 -1.83
C VAL A 98 -13.51 -0.19 -1.31
N VAL A 99 -13.60 -1.18 -2.19
CA VAL A 99 -13.39 -2.59 -1.87
C VAL A 99 -11.98 -2.82 -1.29
N LEU A 100 -10.95 -2.18 -1.84
CA LEU A 100 -9.59 -2.26 -1.31
C LEU A 100 -9.48 -1.68 0.10
N ILE A 101 -10.05 -0.51 0.36
CA ILE A 101 -10.04 0.12 1.69
C ILE A 101 -10.74 -0.79 2.71
N PHE A 102 -11.93 -1.28 2.38
CA PHE A 102 -12.67 -2.21 3.24
C PHE A 102 -11.92 -3.52 3.44
N GLY A 103 -11.33 -4.08 2.39
CA GLY A 103 -10.50 -5.28 2.47
C GLY A 103 -9.29 -5.09 3.38
N LEU A 104 -8.60 -3.96 3.27
CA LEU A 104 -7.48 -3.59 4.15
C LEU A 104 -7.93 -3.40 5.60
N LEU A 105 -9.09 -2.80 5.82
CA LEU A 105 -9.65 -2.59 7.16
C LEU A 105 -9.97 -3.94 7.82
N VAL A 106 -10.65 -4.84 7.10
CA VAL A 106 -10.95 -6.19 7.57
C VAL A 106 -9.66 -6.97 7.83
N ALA A 107 -8.70 -6.95 6.92
CA ALA A 107 -7.40 -7.59 7.10
C ALA A 107 -6.65 -7.03 8.32
N GLY A 108 -6.67 -5.71 8.51
CA GLY A 108 -6.10 -5.03 9.66
C GLY A 108 -6.78 -5.40 10.98
N MET A 109 -8.11 -5.57 10.97
CA MET A 109 -8.87 -6.01 12.14
C MET A 109 -8.50 -7.44 12.55
N PHE A 110 -8.49 -8.39 11.60
CA PHE A 110 -8.06 -9.76 11.88
C PHE A 110 -6.59 -9.84 12.32
N GLY A 111 -5.71 -9.08 11.65
CA GLY A 111 -4.30 -8.98 12.04
C GLY A 111 -4.12 -8.39 13.44
N GLY A 112 -4.89 -7.37 13.79
CA GLY A 112 -4.90 -6.74 15.11
C GLY A 112 -5.40 -7.67 16.21
N ILE A 113 -6.48 -8.42 15.97
CA ILE A 113 -7.00 -9.41 16.93
C ILE A 113 -5.98 -10.53 17.14
N PHE A 114 -5.39 -11.06 16.07
CA PHE A 114 -4.38 -12.11 16.16
C PHE A 114 -3.13 -11.63 16.90
N TYR A 115 -2.67 -10.41 16.59
CA TYR A 115 -1.57 -9.75 17.27
C TYR A 115 -1.87 -9.50 18.75
N TRP A 116 -3.08 -9.07 19.09
CA TRP A 116 -3.48 -8.80 20.48
C TRP A 116 -3.56 -10.09 21.30
N GLN A 117 -4.14 -11.16 20.74
CA GLN A 117 -4.15 -12.48 21.35
C GLN A 117 -2.75 -13.03 21.55
N GLN A 118 -1.84 -12.80 20.59
CA GLN A 118 -0.44 -13.23 20.71
C GLN A 118 0.34 -12.40 21.72
N SER A 119 0.12 -11.08 21.77
CA SER A 119 0.77 -10.18 22.73
C SER A 119 0.38 -10.50 24.19
N ARG A 120 -0.84 -11.00 24.42
CA ARG A 120 -1.24 -11.47 25.76
C ARG A 120 -0.54 -12.75 26.20
N LYS A 121 -0.10 -13.60 25.27
CA LYS A 121 0.67 -14.82 25.58
C LYS A 121 2.14 -14.52 25.89
N GLU A 122 2.64 -13.39 25.42
CA GLU A 122 4.04 -12.96 25.56
C GLU A 122 4.26 -11.97 26.71
N ALA A 123 3.19 -11.55 27.40
CA ALA A 123 3.23 -10.65 28.56
C ALA A 123 3.92 -11.24 29.81
N GLY A 124 4.41 -12.48 29.74
CA GLY A 124 5.20 -13.12 30.79
C GLY A 124 6.69 -12.79 30.78
N GLU A 125 7.25 -12.21 29.70
CA GLU A 125 8.69 -11.86 29.62
C GLU A 125 8.91 -10.36 29.36
N PRO A 126 9.01 -9.53 30.42
CA PRO A 126 9.02 -8.07 30.28
C PRO A 126 10.38 -7.44 29.90
N SER A 127 11.43 -8.20 29.57
CA SER A 127 12.79 -7.65 29.49
C SER A 127 13.33 -7.35 28.08
N LEU A 128 12.73 -7.89 27.00
CA LEU A 128 13.26 -7.74 25.63
C LEU A 128 12.55 -6.69 24.77
N GLN A 129 11.25 -6.43 25.00
CA GLN A 129 10.46 -5.46 24.22
C GLN A 129 10.91 -4.00 24.39
N ASN A 130 11.42 -3.62 25.56
CA ASN A 130 11.89 -2.25 25.81
C ASN A 130 13.26 -1.95 25.20
N LYS A 131 14.05 -2.96 24.83
CA LYS A 131 15.45 -2.79 24.41
C LYS A 131 15.65 -2.81 22.89
N TYR A 132 14.76 -3.48 22.16
CA TYR A 132 14.83 -3.61 20.70
C TYR A 132 13.43 -3.38 20.15
N GLY A 133 13.16 -2.18 19.61
CA GLY A 133 11.83 -1.74 19.19
C GLY A 133 11.03 -2.79 18.41
N ARG A 134 9.70 -2.71 18.51
CA ARG A 134 8.72 -3.75 18.09
C ARG A 134 8.94 -4.33 16.69
N PHE A 135 9.44 -3.54 15.73
CA PHE A 135 9.79 -4.01 14.38
C PHE A 135 10.96 -4.99 14.34
N ARG A 136 11.96 -4.82 15.20
CA ARG A 136 13.16 -5.66 15.26
C ARG A 136 12.82 -7.04 15.83
N LEU A 137 11.90 -7.11 16.78
CA LEU A 137 11.35 -8.36 17.32
C LEU A 137 10.48 -9.10 16.28
N LEU A 138 9.69 -8.37 15.49
CA LEU A 138 8.93 -8.97 14.38
C LEU A 138 9.85 -9.55 13.31
N LEU A 139 10.87 -8.80 12.89
CA LEU A 139 11.89 -9.28 11.95
C LEU A 139 12.64 -10.49 12.48
N TRP A 140 13.00 -10.49 13.77
CA TRP A 140 13.68 -11.62 14.40
C TRP A 140 12.80 -12.88 14.47
N LYS A 141 11.50 -12.73 14.78
CA LYS A 141 10.54 -13.85 14.73
C LYS A 141 10.27 -14.32 13.31
N LEU A 142 10.26 -13.42 12.34
CA LEU A 142 10.13 -13.76 10.92
C LEU A 142 11.33 -14.59 10.47
N ASP A 143 12.54 -14.17 10.84
CA ASP A 143 13.79 -14.88 10.54
C ASP A 143 13.87 -16.26 11.21
N GLN A 144 13.42 -16.38 12.47
CA GLN A 144 13.29 -17.68 13.13
C GLN A 144 12.25 -18.61 12.47
N LYS A 145 11.12 -18.06 12.01
CA LYS A 145 10.11 -18.86 11.29
C LYS A 145 10.57 -19.22 9.88
N LEU A 146 11.26 -18.32 9.18
CA LEU A 146 11.86 -18.56 7.87
C LEU A 146 12.91 -19.66 7.95
N SER A 147 13.81 -19.62 8.94
CA SER A 147 14.82 -20.68 9.14
C SER A 147 14.19 -22.05 9.47
N SER A 148 13.04 -22.08 10.13
CA SER A 148 12.26 -23.33 10.31
C SER A 148 11.57 -23.80 9.03
N VAL A 149 11.09 -22.87 8.20
CA VAL A 149 10.47 -23.16 6.90
C VAL A 149 11.52 -23.64 5.89
N TYR A 150 12.73 -23.05 5.87
CA TYR A 150 13.84 -23.52 5.04
C TYR A 150 14.20 -24.98 5.34
N ARG A 151 14.22 -25.40 6.61
CA ARG A 151 14.44 -26.82 6.98
C ARG A 151 13.29 -27.74 6.57
N GLN A 152 12.07 -27.23 6.40
CA GLN A 152 10.93 -27.99 5.86
C GLN A 152 10.96 -28.03 4.33
N ILE A 153 11.39 -26.95 3.68
CA ILE A 153 11.60 -26.87 2.23
C ILE A 153 12.71 -27.82 1.80
N ASP A 154 13.83 -27.90 2.54
CA ASP A 154 14.91 -28.87 2.26
C ASP A 154 14.42 -30.33 2.33
N ARG A 155 13.43 -30.62 3.18
CA ARG A 155 12.79 -31.95 3.26
C ARG A 155 11.74 -32.19 2.18
N LEU A 156 11.15 -31.14 1.61
CA LEU A 156 10.12 -31.20 0.56
C LEU A 156 10.70 -31.07 -0.86
N MET A 157 11.90 -30.51 -1.02
CA MET A 157 12.60 -30.34 -2.30
C MET A 157 12.71 -31.64 -3.12
N PRO A 158 13.09 -32.81 -2.57
CA PRO A 158 13.16 -34.03 -3.38
C PRO A 158 11.77 -34.53 -3.81
N LYS A 159 10.69 -34.19 -3.09
CA LYS A 159 9.32 -34.62 -3.43
C LYS A 159 8.64 -33.70 -4.45
N LEU A 160 9.03 -32.43 -4.52
CA LEU A 160 8.49 -31.44 -5.49
C LEU A 160 9.27 -31.41 -6.80
N ALA A 161 10.54 -31.83 -6.82
CA ALA A 161 11.32 -31.93 -8.07
C ALA A 161 10.79 -33.02 -9.02
N ALA A 162 10.32 -34.15 -8.48
CA ALA A 162 9.82 -35.28 -9.27
C ALA A 162 8.62 -34.95 -10.20
N PRO A 163 7.55 -34.25 -9.76
CA PRO A 163 6.44 -33.91 -10.63
C PRO A 163 6.79 -32.85 -11.69
N ILE A 164 7.67 -31.90 -11.38
CA ILE A 164 8.07 -30.84 -12.32
C ILE A 164 8.90 -31.41 -13.48
N ILE A 165 9.80 -32.35 -13.20
CA ILE A 165 10.59 -33.05 -14.23
C ILE A 165 9.68 -33.92 -15.12
N LYS A 166 8.65 -34.57 -14.56
CA LYS A 166 7.67 -35.32 -15.34
C LYS A 166 6.81 -34.41 -16.22
N PHE A 167 6.45 -33.23 -15.72
CA PHE A 167 5.65 -32.26 -16.48
C PHE A 167 6.41 -31.66 -17.66
N SER A 168 7.70 -31.31 -17.47
CA SER A 168 8.54 -30.81 -18.57
C SER A 168 8.77 -31.87 -19.65
N ALA A 169 8.96 -33.14 -19.27
CA ALA A 169 9.04 -34.25 -20.22
C ALA A 169 7.72 -34.47 -20.99
N THR A 170 6.57 -34.29 -20.32
CA THR A 170 5.24 -34.43 -20.96
C THR A 170 4.97 -33.31 -21.96
N ILE A 171 5.34 -32.06 -21.64
CA ILE A 171 5.25 -30.93 -22.57
C ILE A 171 6.15 -31.14 -23.79
N ALA A 172 7.39 -31.61 -23.58
CA ALA A 172 8.30 -31.88 -24.69
C ALA A 172 7.77 -32.99 -25.61
N TYR A 173 7.16 -34.03 -25.04
CA TYR A 173 6.52 -35.11 -25.81
C TYR A 173 5.31 -34.61 -26.61
N ILE A 174 4.45 -33.79 -26.00
CA ILE A 174 3.28 -33.19 -26.68
C ILE A 174 3.74 -32.27 -27.82
N ASN A 175 4.79 -31.48 -27.60
CA ASN A 175 5.29 -30.56 -28.62
C ASN A 175 5.90 -31.31 -29.82
N THR A 176 6.67 -32.36 -29.57
CA THR A 176 7.22 -33.21 -30.64
C THR A 176 6.13 -34.00 -31.38
N TRP A 177 5.08 -34.45 -30.69
CA TRP A 177 3.92 -35.09 -31.31
C TRP A 177 3.11 -34.12 -32.18
N LEU A 178 2.88 -32.89 -31.71
CA LEU A 178 2.18 -31.84 -32.47
C LEU A 178 2.96 -31.43 -33.73
N VAL A 179 4.28 -31.23 -33.62
CA VAL A 179 5.14 -30.93 -34.78
C VAL A 179 5.11 -32.05 -35.80
N ARG A 180 5.07 -33.32 -35.36
CA ARG A 180 4.98 -34.47 -36.26
C ARG A 180 3.62 -34.56 -36.99
N LEU A 181 2.54 -34.11 -36.36
CA LEU A 181 1.22 -34.05 -36.99
C LEU A 181 1.09 -32.89 -37.96
N SER A 182 1.64 -31.71 -37.64
CA SER A 182 1.59 -30.56 -38.55
C SER A 182 2.43 -30.79 -39.81
N GLY A 183 3.62 -31.39 -39.67
CA GLY A 183 4.49 -31.73 -40.80
C GLY A 183 3.91 -32.80 -41.72
N ARG A 184 3.02 -33.67 -41.23
CA ARG A 184 2.35 -34.70 -42.05
C ARG A 184 1.20 -34.13 -42.90
N SER A 185 0.76 -32.90 -42.63
CA SER A 185 -0.33 -32.26 -43.39
C SER A 185 0.15 -31.52 -44.66
N GLU A 186 1.44 -31.19 -44.74
CA GLU A 186 2.04 -30.51 -45.90
C GLU A 186 2.48 -31.50 -46.99
N ASP A 187 2.79 -32.75 -46.62
CA ASP A 187 3.27 -33.79 -47.54
C ASP A 187 2.14 -34.50 -48.33
N ASN A 188 0.88 -34.17 -48.06
CA ASN A 188 -0.31 -34.74 -48.73
C ASN A 188 -0.95 -33.77 -49.75
N ARG A 189 -0.21 -32.73 -50.14
CA ARG A 189 -0.64 -31.71 -51.14
C ARG A 189 0.32 -31.57 -52.33
N GLN A 190 1.13 -32.60 -52.60
CA GLN A 190 1.83 -32.79 -53.87
C GLN A 190 1.35 -34.08 -54.51
#